data_AF-A0A1H5Q2C1-F1
#
_entry.id   AF-A0A1H5Q2C1-F1
#
_cell.length_a   1.000
_cell.length_b   1.000
_cell.length_c   1.000
_cell.angle_alpha   90.00
_cell.angle_beta   90.00
_cell.angle_gamma   90.00
#
_symmetry.space_group_name_H-M   'P 1'
#
loop_
_entity.id
_entity.type
_entity.pdbx_description
1 polymer ?
#
loop_
_entity_poly.entity_id
_entity_poly.type
_entity_poly.pdbx_seq_one_letter_code
_entity_poly.pdbx_strand_id
1 'polypeptide(L)'
;MTSVLTDGLESSRPVPVPRRRPVASDALTELGRLAALAELARRSSPSLMHHAILAGTAPATVASAAKIDVAEAHIRWHEWADAAVGRDEYLRVHTAFAEAVIARHDAFEEDL
;
A
#
# COMPACT_ATOMS: atom_id res chain seq x y z
N MET A 1 47.42 -55.35 -12.43
CA MET A 1 46.76 -54.64 -11.32
C MET A 1 47.66 -53.49 -10.90
N THR A 2 47.36 -52.29 -11.38
CA THR A 2 48.05 -51.04 -11.03
C THR A 2 46.97 -50.09 -10.52
N SER A 3 47.00 -49.85 -9.21
CA SER A 3 46.09 -48.98 -8.49
C SER A 3 46.45 -47.53 -8.78
N VAL A 4 45.53 -46.79 -9.39
CA VAL A 4 45.67 -45.35 -9.65
C VAL A 4 45.17 -44.61 -8.41
N LEU A 5 46.13 -44.09 -7.63
CA LEU A 5 45.91 -43.00 -6.69
C LEU A 5 45.92 -41.69 -7.47
N THR A 6 44.75 -41.07 -7.66
CA THR A 6 44.66 -39.62 -7.82
C THR A 6 43.52 -39.11 -6.98
N ASP A 7 43.94 -38.82 -5.76
CA ASP A 7 43.36 -37.96 -4.76
C ASP A 7 43.00 -36.56 -5.31
N GLY A 8 41.97 -35.95 -4.72
CA GLY A 8 41.85 -34.50 -4.61
C GLY A 8 41.40 -33.68 -5.82
N LEU A 9 40.10 -33.67 -6.14
CA LEU A 9 39.42 -32.48 -6.66
C LEU A 9 37.99 -32.38 -6.09
N GLU A 10 37.85 -32.45 -4.77
CA GLU A 10 36.71 -31.84 -4.11
C GLU A 10 36.84 -30.31 -4.29
N SER A 11 36.23 -29.79 -5.35
CA SER A 11 36.04 -28.36 -5.54
C SER A 11 35.02 -27.84 -4.52
N SER A 12 35.36 -27.89 -3.24
CA SER A 12 34.66 -27.22 -2.14
C SER A 12 35.01 -25.74 -2.16
N ARG A 13 34.66 -25.05 -3.27
CA ARG A 13 34.58 -23.60 -3.24
C ARG A 13 33.33 -23.25 -2.44
N PRO A 14 33.45 -22.53 -1.30
CA PRO A 14 32.26 -22.09 -0.57
C PRO A 14 31.45 -21.20 -1.50
N VAL A 15 30.23 -21.63 -1.84
CA VAL A 15 29.27 -20.78 -2.55
C VAL A 15 29.04 -19.57 -1.65
N PRO A 16 29.29 -18.34 -2.13
CA PRO A 16 29.00 -17.15 -1.34
C PRO A 16 27.52 -17.15 -1.04
N VAL A 17 27.15 -17.36 0.23
CA VAL A 17 25.76 -17.22 0.66
C VAL A 17 25.41 -15.76 0.47
N PRO A 18 24.44 -15.41 -0.39
CA PRO A 18 24.06 -14.02 -0.57
C PRO A 18 23.62 -13.48 0.78
N ARG A 19 24.33 -12.46 1.27
CA ARG A 19 23.95 -11.76 2.50
C ARG A 19 22.52 -11.28 2.28
N ARG A 20 21.56 -11.79 3.06
CA ARG A 20 20.19 -11.28 3.08
C ARG A 20 20.29 -9.82 3.50
N ARG A 21 20.29 -8.91 2.53
CA ARG A 21 20.18 -7.49 2.80
C ARG A 21 18.83 -7.31 3.49
N PRO A 22 18.77 -6.76 4.71
CA PRO A 22 17.48 -6.44 5.32
C PRO A 22 16.81 -5.47 4.35
N VAL A 23 15.78 -5.93 3.64
CA VAL A 23 14.86 -4.99 3.02
C VAL A 23 14.17 -4.37 4.21
N ALA A 24 14.47 -3.11 4.49
CA ALA A 24 13.81 -2.39 5.58
C ALA A 24 12.31 -2.57 5.37
N SER A 25 11.59 -2.95 6.43
CA SER A 25 10.14 -3.18 6.39
C SER A 25 9.41 -2.05 5.65
N ASP A 26 9.92 -0.83 5.81
CA ASP A 26 9.44 0.40 5.17
C ASP A 26 9.45 0.36 3.63
N ALA A 27 10.43 -0.30 3.01
CA ALA A 27 10.50 -0.40 1.55
C ALA A 27 9.44 -1.34 0.98
N LEU A 28 9.12 -2.43 1.68
CA LEU A 28 8.02 -3.33 1.28
C LEU A 28 6.66 -2.67 1.51
N THR A 29 6.50 -1.94 2.62
CA THR A 29 5.30 -1.15 2.90
C THR A 29 5.07 -0.10 1.81
N GLU A 30 6.10 0.66 1.42
CA GLU A 30 5.97 1.68 0.37
C GLU A 30 5.67 1.06 -1.00
N LEU A 31 6.31 -0.06 -1.36
CA LEU A 31 5.97 -0.78 -2.59
C LEU A 31 4.52 -1.29 -2.58
N GLY A 32 4.05 -1.80 -1.44
CA GLY A 32 2.65 -2.21 -1.26
C GLY A 32 1.68 -1.04 -1.44
N ARG A 33 2.02 0.12 -0.88
CA ARG A 33 1.24 1.36 -1.03
C ARG A 33 1.15 1.80 -2.49
N LEU A 34 2.27 1.82 -3.20
CA LEU A 34 2.32 2.20 -4.62
C LEU A 34 1.55 1.20 -5.50
N ALA A 35 1.64 -0.10 -5.22
CA ALA A 35 0.90 -1.13 -5.95
C ALA A 35 -0.62 -1.00 -5.72
N ALA A 36 -1.05 -0.72 -4.50
CA ALA A 36 -2.45 -0.48 -4.18
C ALA A 36 -3.00 0.76 -4.92
N LEU A 37 -2.22 1.85 -4.98
CA LEU A 37 -2.59 3.04 -5.75
C LEU A 37 -2.68 2.77 -7.26
N ALA A 38 -1.73 2.01 -7.82
CA ALA A 38 -1.76 1.62 -9.22
C ALA A 38 -2.98 0.73 -9.55
N GLU A 39 -3.34 -0.20 -8.65
CA GLU A 39 -4.55 -1.01 -8.83
C GLU A 39 -5.81 -0.17 -8.68
N LEU A 40 -5.85 0.77 -7.72
CA LEU A 40 -6.98 1.67 -7.55
C LEU A 40 -7.24 2.53 -8.79
N ALA A 41 -6.18 2.97 -9.47
CA ALA A 41 -6.27 3.69 -10.75
C ALA A 41 -6.81 2.83 -11.90
N ARG A 42 -6.70 1.50 -11.82
CA ARG A 42 -7.30 0.56 -12.78
C ARG A 42 -8.72 0.18 -12.39
N ARG A 43 -8.97 0.03 -11.10
CA ARG A 43 -10.22 -0.44 -10.51
C ARG A 43 -10.51 0.41 -9.28
N SER A 44 -11.38 1.39 -9.46
CA SER A 44 -11.87 2.24 -8.38
C SER A 44 -12.74 1.40 -7.43
N SER A 45 -12.09 0.71 -6.49
CA SER A 45 -12.69 -0.23 -5.54
C SER A 45 -12.67 0.37 -4.13
N PRO A 46 -13.83 0.44 -3.44
CA PRO A 46 -13.91 0.90 -2.06
C PRO A 46 -12.97 0.16 -1.09
N SER A 47 -12.79 -1.15 -1.27
CA SER A 47 -11.87 -1.96 -0.44
C SER A 47 -10.40 -1.54 -0.59
N LEU A 48 -10.00 -1.14 -1.81
CA LEU A 48 -8.65 -0.66 -2.07
C LEU A 48 -8.43 0.74 -1.49
N MET A 49 -9.45 1.61 -1.56
CA MET A 49 -9.42 2.91 -0.89
C MET A 49 -9.21 2.73 0.62
N HIS A 50 -9.94 1.81 1.24
CA HIS A 50 -9.83 1.49 2.66
C HIS A 50 -8.41 1.06 3.06
N HIS A 51 -7.85 0.06 2.37
CA HIS A 51 -6.50 -0.40 2.67
C HIS A 51 -5.42 0.64 2.37
N ALA A 52 -5.59 1.47 1.34
CA ALA A 52 -4.65 2.55 1.05
C ALA A 52 -4.60 3.57 2.21
N ILE A 53 -5.75 3.93 2.77
CA ILE A 53 -5.83 4.86 3.91
C ILE A 53 -5.24 4.22 5.18
N LEU A 54 -5.55 2.95 5.46
CA LEU A 54 -4.92 2.22 6.57
C LEU A 54 -3.40 2.10 6.42
N ALA A 55 -2.89 2.07 5.19
CA ALA A 55 -1.47 2.14 4.88
C ALA A 55 -0.88 3.56 4.95
N GLY A 56 -1.63 4.54 5.45
CA GLY A 56 -1.17 5.92 5.64
C GLY A 56 -1.26 6.80 4.39
N THR A 57 -2.00 6.38 3.37
CA THR A 57 -2.21 7.22 2.19
C THR A 57 -3.24 8.31 2.49
N ALA A 58 -2.90 9.55 2.16
CA ALA A 58 -3.84 10.67 2.30
C ALA A 58 -5.09 10.46 1.43
N PRO A 59 -6.30 10.75 1.93
CA PRO A 59 -7.55 10.58 1.18
C PRO A 59 -7.59 11.33 -0.15
N ALA A 60 -6.97 12.52 -0.23
CA ALA A 60 -6.83 13.28 -1.48
C ALA A 60 -6.06 12.50 -2.56
N THR A 61 -4.97 11.81 -2.18
CA THR A 61 -4.19 10.96 -3.10
C THR A 61 -4.99 9.72 -3.52
N VAL A 62 -5.76 9.13 -2.61
CA VAL A 62 -6.64 7.99 -2.90
C VAL A 62 -7.72 8.38 -3.91
N ALA A 63 -8.41 9.50 -3.68
CA ALA A 63 -9.42 10.02 -4.58
C ALA A 63 -8.83 10.38 -5.96
N SER A 64 -7.66 11.04 -5.97
CA SER A 64 -6.93 11.36 -7.20
C SER A 64 -6.56 10.11 -7.99
N ALA A 65 -6.04 9.07 -7.33
CA ALA A 65 -5.73 7.79 -7.97
C ALA A 65 -6.98 7.13 -8.57
N ALA A 66 -8.11 7.21 -7.85
CA ALA A 66 -9.42 6.74 -8.32
C ALA A 66 -10.07 7.66 -9.37
N LYS A 67 -9.46 8.81 -9.70
CA LYS A 67 -9.95 9.83 -10.64
C LYS A 67 -11.33 10.38 -10.30
N ILE A 68 -11.61 10.52 -9.01
CA ILE A 68 -12.85 11.08 -8.47
C ILE A 68 -12.51 12.14 -7.43
N ASP A 69 -13.50 12.92 -7.01
CA ASP A 69 -13.31 13.87 -5.93
C ASP A 69 -13.30 13.18 -4.55
N VAL A 70 -12.83 13.89 -3.52
CA VAL A 70 -12.66 13.34 -2.17
C VAL A 70 -14.00 13.02 -1.52
N ALA A 71 -15.04 13.84 -1.73
CA ALA A 71 -16.37 13.59 -1.21
C ALA A 71 -17.02 12.40 -1.93
N GLU A 72 -16.90 12.28 -3.25
CA GLU A 72 -17.37 11.10 -3.97
C GLU A 72 -16.63 9.82 -3.54
N ALA A 73 -15.31 9.88 -3.34
CA ALA A 73 -14.54 8.76 -2.79
C ALA A 73 -15.03 8.37 -1.39
N HIS A 74 -15.30 9.35 -0.53
CA HIS A 74 -15.83 9.12 0.81
C HIS A 74 -17.20 8.43 0.79
N ILE A 75 -18.13 8.89 -0.06
CA ILE A 75 -19.47 8.31 -0.20
C ILE A 75 -19.38 6.85 -0.67
N ARG A 76 -18.65 6.59 -1.76
CA ARG A 76 -18.49 5.24 -2.31
C ARG A 76 -17.79 4.30 -1.33
N TRP A 77 -16.81 4.81 -0.59
CA TRP A 77 -16.17 4.04 0.48
C TRP A 77 -17.14 3.76 1.63
N HIS A 78 -17.93 4.75 2.06
CA HIS A 78 -18.87 4.66 3.17
C HIS A 78 -19.96 3.61 2.91
N GLU A 79 -20.58 3.63 1.72
CA GLU A 79 -21.61 2.66 1.32
C GLU A 79 -21.12 1.22 1.39
N TRP A 80 -19.86 0.97 1.00
CA TRP A 80 -19.25 -0.34 1.11
C TRP A 80 -18.88 -0.68 2.56
N ALA A 81 -18.29 0.27 3.28
CA ALA A 81 -17.74 0.06 4.61
C ALA A 81 -18.81 -0.27 5.66
N ASP A 82 -20.03 0.25 5.52
CA ASP A 82 -21.14 0.01 6.45
C ASP A 82 -21.45 -1.49 6.64
N ALA A 83 -21.24 -2.30 5.61
CA ALA A 83 -21.44 -3.75 5.65
C ALA A 83 -20.14 -4.58 5.72
N ALA A 84 -18.98 -3.97 5.42
CA ALA A 84 -17.76 -4.71 5.13
C ALA A 84 -16.68 -4.64 6.22
N VAL A 85 -16.74 -3.68 7.15
CA VAL A 85 -15.67 -3.47 8.15
C VAL A 85 -16.22 -3.33 9.57
N GLY A 86 -15.34 -3.54 10.56
CA GLY A 86 -15.67 -3.31 11.96
C GLY A 86 -15.77 -1.82 12.31
N ARG A 87 -16.50 -1.51 13.38
CA ARG A 87 -16.75 -0.12 13.84
C ARG A 87 -15.48 0.72 14.01
N ASP A 88 -14.43 0.16 14.59
CA ASP A 88 -13.21 0.91 14.89
C ASP A 88 -12.45 1.28 13.61
N GLU A 89 -12.34 0.35 12.66
CA GLU A 89 -11.71 0.60 11.35
C GLU A 89 -12.53 1.59 10.53
N TYR A 90 -13.86 1.43 10.56
CA TYR A 90 -14.80 2.36 9.97
C TYR A 90 -14.55 3.78 10.48
N LEU A 91 -14.53 4.00 11.81
CA LEU A 91 -14.38 5.34 12.38
C LEU A 91 -13.02 5.97 12.02
N ARG A 92 -11.94 5.19 12.00
CA ARG A 92 -10.61 5.70 11.60
C ARG A 92 -10.59 6.22 10.19
N VAL A 93 -11.04 5.41 9.22
CA VAL A 93 -11.02 5.80 7.81
C VAL A 93 -12.05 6.88 7.51
N HIS A 94 -13.21 6.84 8.17
CA HIS A 94 -14.24 7.89 8.06
C HIS A 94 -13.72 9.24 8.54
N THR A 95 -13.03 9.28 9.68
CA THR A 95 -12.44 10.52 10.22
C THR A 95 -11.41 11.10 9.25
N ALA A 96 -10.53 10.25 8.70
CA ALA A 96 -9.54 10.71 7.71
C ALA A 96 -10.20 11.33 6.47
N PHE A 97 -11.25 10.70 5.93
CA PHE A 97 -12.01 11.28 4.82
C PHE A 97 -12.69 12.60 5.20
N ALA A 98 -13.33 12.67 6.37
CA ALA A 98 -14.01 13.87 6.83
C ALA A 98 -13.04 15.05 6.98
N GLU A 99 -11.86 14.84 7.58
CA GLU A 99 -10.80 15.85 7.67
C GLU A 99 -10.37 16.35 6.29
N ALA A 100 -10.22 15.44 5.32
CA ALA A 100 -9.83 15.82 3.96
C ALA A 100 -10.92 16.59 3.21
N VAL A 101 -12.20 16.31 3.47
CA VAL A 101 -13.34 17.06 2.91
C VAL A 101 -13.38 18.47 3.49
N ILE A 102 -13.21 18.61 4.80
CA ILE A 102 -13.17 19.92 5.49
C ILE A 102 -12.00 20.75 4.96
N ALA A 103 -10.78 20.20 4.95
CA ALA A 103 -9.60 20.90 4.48
C ALA A 103 -9.74 21.37 3.02
N ARG A 104 -10.42 20.59 2.17
CA ARG A 104 -10.73 21.01 0.80
C ARG A 104 -11.73 22.17 0.77
N HIS A 105 -12.75 22.14 1.62
CA HIS A 105 -13.74 23.22 1.69
C HIS A 105 -13.09 24.54 2.15
N ASP A 106 -12.30 24.49 3.22
CA ASP A 106 -11.59 25.65 3.76
C ASP A 106 -10.67 26.28 2.69
N ALA A 107 -9.93 25.46 1.95
CA ALA A 107 -9.07 25.95 0.86
C ALA A 107 -9.86 26.65 -0.27
N PHE A 108 -11.11 26.24 -0.53
CA PHE A 108 -11.97 26.95 -1.48
C PHE A 108 -12.47 28.30 -0.95
N GLU A 109 -12.64 28.44 0.37
CA GLU A 109 -13.08 29.70 0.98
C GLU A 109 -11.95 30.74 1.05
N GLU A 110 -10.69 30.33 1.18
CA GLU A 110 -9.52 31.22 1.18
C GLU A 110 -9.21 31.82 -0.21
N ASP A 111 -9.63 31.16 -1.29
CA ASP A 111 -9.38 31.57 -2.69
C ASP A 111 -10.46 32.53 -3.26
N LEU A 112 -11.51 32.86 -2.48
CA LEU A 112 -12.65 33.73 -2.86
C LEU A 112 -12.51 35.16 -2.34
#